data_AF-A0A9P5A6V0-F1
#
_entry.id   AF-A0A9P5A6V0-F1
#
_cell.length_a   1.000
_cell.length_b   1.000
_cell.length_c   1.000
_cell.angle_alpha   90.00
_cell.angle_beta   90.00
_cell.angle_gamma   90.00
#
_symmetry.space_group_name_H-M   'P 1'
#
loop_
_entity.id
_entity.type
_entity.pdbx_description
1 polymer ?
#
loop_
_entity_poly.entity_id
_entity_poly.type
_entity_poly.pdbx_seq_one_letter_code
_entity_poly.pdbx_strand_id
1 'polypeptide(L)'
;MPHDTILSLLTQPNFTLVNRANDGSNTTHSLWPDINSYTLWKDFNAANLYAMFEDIVESKWETKSSLGATQTGWDGEIFDEDELEHSVLSPHIFPPVNKAIEHALKYTKLDKKYKLDLNLGRAGRTYYEPGGDRRFKPDWALCCATRRSSYERGDVRYQNLLPGDSKLSNKWQSPWHSHPDPSIQKAWSQPVRQILHYCKLSHCRYGFLITDLELVVFRVAPQATGEGLAPTRTLRQTARPGHSYHFSDSTDASNLSDMMRDMSMESPSSYRPTSSATDGFAVEYQAVPMENHGSGKRQLTVQLALFYLAWIAGVGDNTLSNRYPRFDSSWPRLDGLFLHSTMGLLSTKAKTLDYPYNQHERGPKWANVGADENGEPMHVLTLESVLTLNITQRERRYFYFYQDDEEKEVLITKETTIYDTGGNAYGYFDGLSWNTGFPPGPSKKTKGKSSRKHA
;
A
#
# COMPACT_ATOMS: atom_id res chain seq x y z
N MET A 1 10.92 -30.40 18.00
CA MET A 1 9.82 -31.09 17.27
C MET A 1 9.82 -30.58 15.85
N PRO A 2 9.57 -31.41 14.82
CA PRO A 2 9.27 -30.90 13.49
C PRO A 2 8.00 -30.03 13.56
N HIS A 3 7.97 -28.92 12.83
CA HIS A 3 6.79 -28.07 12.72
C HIS A 3 6.01 -28.49 11.49
N ASP A 4 4.79 -28.99 11.68
CA ASP A 4 4.01 -29.58 10.59
C ASP A 4 3.39 -28.52 9.66
N THR A 5 3.21 -27.28 10.14
CA THR A 5 2.61 -26.15 9.39
C THR A 5 3.26 -24.79 9.72
N ILE A 6 3.06 -23.78 8.86
CA ILE A 6 3.47 -22.38 9.13
C ILE A 6 2.84 -21.89 10.43
N LEU A 7 1.55 -22.15 10.61
CA LEU A 7 0.82 -21.73 11.80
C LEU A 7 1.49 -22.29 13.06
N SER A 8 1.80 -23.59 13.08
CA SER A 8 2.42 -24.25 14.22
C SER A 8 3.80 -23.68 14.57
N LEU A 9 4.58 -23.22 13.57
CA LEU A 9 5.90 -22.62 13.78
C LEU A 9 5.77 -21.21 14.34
N LEU A 10 4.96 -20.37 13.70
CA LEU A 10 4.94 -18.94 14.02
C LEU A 10 4.13 -18.63 15.29
N THR A 11 3.40 -19.60 15.84
CA THR A 11 2.64 -19.43 17.08
C THR A 11 3.35 -19.95 18.32
N GLN A 12 4.60 -20.38 18.17
CA GLN A 12 5.45 -20.73 19.30
C GLN A 12 5.65 -19.52 20.22
N PRO A 13 5.85 -19.76 21.53
CA PRO A 13 6.12 -18.68 22.45
C PRO A 13 7.42 -17.97 22.06
N ASN A 14 7.38 -16.64 22.10
CA ASN A 14 8.61 -15.86 22.11
C ASN A 14 9.34 -16.10 23.44
N PHE A 15 10.65 -15.87 23.45
CA PHE A 15 11.44 -15.92 24.67
C PHE A 15 11.06 -14.77 25.60
N THR A 16 11.20 -15.02 26.91
CA THR A 16 10.96 -14.01 27.93
C THR A 16 12.04 -12.93 27.84
N LEU A 17 11.60 -11.69 27.70
CA LEU A 17 12.47 -10.52 27.65
C LEU A 17 12.53 -9.80 28.98
N VAL A 18 13.74 -9.41 29.37
CA VAL A 18 14.02 -8.59 30.55
C VAL A 18 14.69 -7.31 30.09
N ASN A 19 13.94 -6.22 30.13
CA ASN A 19 14.46 -4.90 29.82
C ASN A 19 15.27 -4.36 31.01
N ARG A 20 16.56 -4.13 30.79
CA ARG A 20 17.55 -3.57 31.72
C ARG A 20 18.00 -2.18 31.30
N ALA A 21 17.44 -1.63 30.22
CA ALA A 21 17.86 -0.36 29.67
C ALA A 21 17.47 0.80 30.58
N ASN A 22 18.30 1.85 30.54
CA ASN A 22 17.96 3.13 31.17
C ASN A 22 16.90 3.87 30.33
N ASP A 23 16.16 4.75 30.99
CA ASP A 23 15.24 5.65 30.31
C ASP A 23 16.00 6.56 29.34
N GLY A 24 15.35 6.87 28.21
CA GLY A 24 15.94 7.70 27.17
C GLY A 24 14.87 8.40 26.33
N SER A 25 15.29 9.41 25.58
CA SER A 25 14.39 10.15 24.69
C SER A 25 14.23 9.47 23.34
N ASN A 26 13.03 9.58 22.77
CA ASN A 26 12.79 9.18 21.39
C ASN A 26 13.45 10.17 20.42
N THR A 27 13.86 9.66 19.26
CA THR A 27 14.31 10.48 18.15
C THR A 27 13.16 11.41 17.72
N THR A 28 13.48 12.66 17.38
CA THR A 28 12.48 13.65 16.92
C THR A 28 12.95 14.38 15.67
N HIS A 29 12.02 14.69 14.77
CA HIS A 29 12.28 15.55 13.62
C HIS A 29 11.03 16.38 13.24
N SER A 30 11.22 17.66 12.93
CA SER A 30 10.11 18.59 12.59
C SER A 30 9.44 18.29 11.25
N LEU A 31 10.20 17.79 10.27
CA LEU A 31 9.70 17.39 8.95
C LEU A 31 8.88 16.09 8.93
N TRP A 32 8.76 15.37 10.04
CA TRP A 32 7.91 14.18 10.08
C TRP A 32 6.44 14.59 10.02
N PRO A 33 5.60 13.90 9.25
CA PRO A 33 4.21 14.27 9.08
C PRO A 33 3.43 14.11 10.40
N ASP A 34 2.29 14.77 10.51
CA ASP A 34 1.43 14.71 11.69
C ASP A 34 0.43 13.53 11.63
N ILE A 35 -0.05 13.15 12.82
CA ILE A 35 -1.04 12.09 13.01
C ILE A 35 -2.39 12.76 13.21
N ASN A 36 -3.30 12.61 12.25
CA ASN A 36 -4.61 13.25 12.30
C ASN A 36 -5.65 12.37 12.99
N SER A 37 -5.51 11.05 12.84
CA SER A 37 -6.32 10.08 13.57
C SER A 37 -5.50 8.83 13.87
N TYR A 38 -5.77 8.22 15.01
CA TYR A 38 -5.14 6.99 15.47
C TYR A 38 -6.23 6.05 16.01
N THR A 39 -6.53 4.98 15.26
CA THR A 39 -7.68 4.12 15.53
C THR A 39 -7.32 2.64 15.43
N LEU A 40 -8.09 1.77 16.10
CA LEU A 40 -7.83 0.34 16.05
C LEU A 40 -8.12 -0.23 14.65
N TRP A 41 -7.16 -0.97 14.10
CA TRP A 41 -7.29 -1.69 12.84
C TRP A 41 -8.09 -2.99 13.05
N LYS A 42 -9.41 -2.84 13.12
CA LYS A 42 -10.34 -3.95 13.43
C LYS A 42 -10.21 -5.16 12.51
N ASP A 43 -9.81 -4.95 11.26
CA ASP A 43 -9.69 -6.03 10.28
C ASP A 43 -8.43 -6.89 10.50
N PHE A 44 -7.36 -6.33 11.07
CA PHE A 44 -6.10 -7.03 11.33
C PHE A 44 -6.18 -7.80 12.65
N ASN A 45 -6.95 -8.88 12.65
CA ASN A 45 -7.09 -9.77 13.80
C ASN A 45 -6.92 -11.24 13.38
N ALA A 46 -6.66 -12.10 14.36
CA ALA A 46 -6.37 -13.52 14.14
C ALA A 46 -7.48 -14.24 13.36
N ALA A 47 -8.75 -13.98 13.68
CA ALA A 47 -9.87 -14.69 13.05
C ALA A 47 -9.98 -14.32 11.56
N ASN A 48 -9.92 -13.03 11.23
CA ASN A 48 -9.99 -12.56 9.85
C ASN A 48 -8.77 -13.02 9.03
N LEU A 49 -7.57 -12.88 9.59
CA LEU A 49 -6.33 -13.27 8.91
C LEU A 49 -6.27 -14.78 8.70
N TYR A 50 -6.63 -15.58 9.71
CA TYR A 50 -6.71 -17.02 9.56
C TYR A 50 -7.73 -17.43 8.50
N ALA A 51 -8.93 -16.85 8.50
CA ALA A 51 -9.97 -17.19 7.52
C ALA A 51 -9.53 -16.91 6.07
N MET A 52 -8.72 -15.88 5.82
CA MET A 52 -8.18 -15.60 4.49
C MET A 52 -6.99 -16.51 4.14
N PHE A 53 -6.10 -16.75 5.11
CA PHE A 53 -4.81 -17.40 4.87
C PHE A 53 -4.76 -18.88 5.26
N GLU A 54 -5.88 -19.49 5.67
CA GLU A 54 -5.95 -20.87 6.20
C GLU A 54 -5.18 -21.86 5.32
N ASP A 55 -5.46 -21.88 4.02
CA ASP A 55 -4.81 -22.77 3.04
C ASP A 55 -3.28 -22.58 2.99
N ILE A 56 -2.80 -21.36 3.20
CA ILE A 56 -1.36 -21.06 3.20
C ILE A 56 -0.74 -21.47 4.52
N VAL A 57 -1.33 -21.06 5.65
CA VAL A 57 -0.69 -21.24 6.96
C VAL A 57 -0.78 -22.68 7.49
N GLU A 58 -1.78 -23.44 7.03
CA GLU A 58 -1.94 -24.87 7.32
C GLU A 58 -1.22 -25.76 6.29
N SER A 59 -0.56 -25.16 5.28
CA SER A 59 0.20 -25.94 4.29
C SER A 59 1.31 -26.74 4.97
N LYS A 60 1.44 -28.00 4.56
CA LYS A 60 2.42 -28.93 5.15
C LYS A 60 3.83 -28.38 4.97
N TRP A 61 4.57 -28.28 6.07
CA TRP A 61 5.93 -27.77 6.11
C TRP A 61 6.89 -28.86 6.58
N GLU A 62 7.90 -29.19 5.77
CA GLU A 62 8.92 -30.20 6.12
C GLU A 62 10.24 -29.59 6.61
N THR A 63 10.21 -28.46 7.32
CA THR A 63 11.44 -27.95 7.95
C THR A 63 11.67 -28.64 9.29
N LYS A 64 12.69 -29.50 9.31
CA LYS A 64 13.07 -30.34 10.46
C LYS A 64 14.05 -29.67 11.44
N SER A 65 14.56 -28.48 11.12
CA SER A 65 15.58 -27.78 11.90
C SER A 65 15.00 -26.59 12.67
N SER A 66 15.56 -26.29 13.84
CA SER A 66 15.32 -25.02 14.54
C SER A 66 15.66 -23.86 13.61
N LEU A 67 14.70 -22.96 13.41
CA LEU A 67 14.86 -21.77 12.59
C LEU A 67 15.30 -20.61 13.50
N GLY A 68 16.59 -20.28 13.44
CA GLY A 68 17.19 -19.24 14.27
C GLY A 68 18.49 -19.69 14.93
N ALA A 69 19.14 -18.77 15.65
CA ALA A 69 20.30 -19.12 16.48
C ALA A 69 19.86 -19.97 17.68
N THR A 70 20.80 -20.76 18.22
CA THR A 70 20.59 -21.46 19.50
C THR A 70 20.46 -20.43 20.60
N GLN A 71 19.32 -20.43 21.29
CA GLN A 71 19.08 -19.51 22.39
C GLN A 71 20.05 -19.77 23.55
N THR A 72 20.63 -18.71 24.07
CA THR A 72 21.41 -18.67 25.30
C THR A 72 20.61 -17.97 26.41
N GLY A 73 21.02 -18.13 27.66
CA GLY A 73 20.41 -17.41 28.78
C GLY A 73 20.61 -15.89 28.73
N TRP A 74 21.52 -15.41 27.87
CA TRP A 74 21.83 -13.98 27.72
C TRP A 74 20.94 -13.30 26.69
N ASP A 75 20.40 -14.04 25.74
CA ASP A 75 19.63 -13.48 24.61
C ASP A 75 18.29 -12.84 25.05
N GLY A 76 17.86 -13.08 26.30
CA GLY A 76 16.66 -12.51 26.88
C GLY A 76 16.86 -11.21 27.65
N GLU A 77 18.11 -10.80 27.94
CA GLU A 77 18.39 -9.53 28.62
C GLU A 77 18.71 -8.44 27.60
N ILE A 78 18.04 -7.29 27.71
CA ILE A 78 18.20 -6.18 26.76
C ILE A 78 18.61 -4.93 27.53
N PHE A 79 19.76 -4.34 27.18
CA PHE A 79 20.30 -3.13 27.78
C PHE A 79 20.12 -1.88 26.90
N ASP A 80 19.86 -2.05 25.60
CA ASP A 80 19.55 -0.96 24.67
C ASP A 80 18.76 -1.44 23.43
N GLU A 81 18.48 -0.52 22.50
CA GLU A 81 17.80 -0.86 21.24
C GLU A 81 18.65 -1.77 20.35
N ASP A 82 19.98 -1.61 20.35
CA ASP A 82 20.86 -2.39 19.49
C ASP A 82 20.86 -3.87 19.88
N GLU A 83 20.79 -4.17 21.18
CA GLU A 83 20.69 -5.54 21.69
C GLU A 83 19.33 -6.19 21.39
N LEU A 84 18.22 -5.44 21.49
CA LEU A 84 16.92 -5.92 20.99
C LEU A 84 17.03 -6.27 19.50
N GLU A 85 17.72 -5.46 18.70
CA GLU A 85 17.84 -5.70 17.26
C GLU A 85 18.69 -6.93 16.92
N HIS A 86 19.83 -7.09 17.59
CA HIS A 86 20.87 -8.07 17.22
C HIS A 86 20.80 -9.37 18.01
N SER A 87 20.37 -9.35 19.27
CA SER A 87 20.29 -10.55 20.13
C SER A 87 18.92 -11.22 20.06
N VAL A 88 17.88 -10.48 19.65
CA VAL A 88 16.48 -10.92 19.73
C VAL A 88 15.85 -10.98 18.35
N LEU A 89 15.70 -9.82 17.69
CA LEU A 89 14.89 -9.72 16.47
C LEU A 89 15.54 -10.42 15.27
N SER A 90 16.80 -10.10 14.99
CA SER A 90 17.56 -10.68 13.87
C SER A 90 17.80 -12.19 13.98
N PRO A 91 18.15 -12.76 15.15
CA PRO A 91 18.46 -14.19 15.25
C PRO A 91 17.26 -15.09 15.53
N HIS A 92 16.18 -14.58 16.14
CA HIS A 92 15.09 -15.43 16.64
C HIS A 92 13.69 -15.08 16.12
N ILE A 93 13.40 -13.81 15.78
CA ILE A 93 12.06 -13.41 15.30
C ILE A 93 11.98 -13.45 13.77
N PHE A 94 12.90 -12.78 13.07
CA PHE A 94 12.82 -12.68 11.61
C PHE A 94 13.17 -13.96 10.85
N PRO A 95 14.08 -14.85 11.29
CA PRO A 95 14.39 -16.06 10.52
C PRO A 95 13.21 -17.01 10.34
N PRO A 96 12.41 -17.35 11.38
CA PRO A 96 11.17 -18.12 11.21
C PRO A 96 10.18 -17.44 10.24
N VAL A 97 9.99 -16.13 10.37
CA VAL A 97 9.08 -15.34 9.51
C VAL A 97 9.51 -15.40 8.05
N ASN A 98 10.79 -15.13 7.77
CA ASN A 98 11.33 -15.18 6.41
C ASN A 98 11.22 -16.57 5.78
N LYS A 99 11.45 -17.63 6.56
CA LYS A 99 11.32 -18.99 6.08
C LYS A 99 9.85 -19.37 5.81
N ALA A 100 8.92 -18.84 6.60
CA ALA A 100 7.50 -19.02 6.35
C ALA A 100 7.06 -18.31 5.07
N ILE A 101 7.55 -17.09 4.84
CA ILE A 101 7.31 -16.35 3.59
C ILE A 101 7.86 -17.13 2.38
N GLU A 102 9.10 -17.62 2.47
CA GLU A 102 9.73 -18.42 1.41
C GLU A 102 8.89 -19.68 1.08
N HIS A 103 8.43 -20.40 2.11
CA HIS A 103 7.58 -21.58 1.93
C HIS A 103 6.23 -21.22 1.31
N ALA A 104 5.56 -20.18 1.82
CA ALA A 104 4.26 -19.73 1.32
C ALA A 104 4.32 -19.23 -0.14
N LEU A 105 5.41 -18.57 -0.54
CA LEU A 105 5.62 -18.15 -1.94
C LEU A 105 5.79 -19.36 -2.88
N LYS A 106 6.49 -20.42 -2.42
CA LYS A 106 6.64 -21.68 -3.17
C LYS A 106 5.32 -22.44 -3.26
N TYR A 107 4.57 -22.50 -2.16
CA TYR A 107 3.25 -23.15 -2.10
C TYR A 107 2.27 -22.52 -3.10
N THR A 108 2.22 -21.18 -3.12
CA THR A 108 1.36 -20.42 -4.04
C THR A 108 1.95 -20.26 -5.46
N LYS A 109 3.16 -20.78 -5.70
CA LYS A 109 3.90 -20.72 -6.98
C LYS A 109 4.22 -19.30 -7.46
N LEU A 110 4.14 -18.31 -6.57
CA LEU A 110 4.46 -16.92 -6.88
C LEU A 110 5.96 -16.70 -7.07
N ASP A 111 6.78 -17.51 -6.41
CA ASP A 111 8.23 -17.59 -6.61
C ASP A 111 8.57 -17.93 -8.07
N LYS A 112 7.88 -18.89 -8.69
CA LYS A 112 8.14 -19.29 -10.07
C LYS A 112 7.47 -18.37 -11.07
N LYS A 113 6.21 -17.98 -10.81
CA LYS A 113 5.40 -17.20 -11.75
C LYS A 113 5.88 -15.76 -11.87
N TYR A 114 6.25 -15.14 -10.75
CA TYR A 114 6.59 -13.72 -10.68
C TYR A 114 8.00 -13.46 -10.17
N LYS A 115 8.79 -14.52 -9.89
CA LYS A 115 10.14 -14.38 -9.31
C LYS A 115 10.13 -13.59 -8.01
N LEU A 116 9.03 -13.70 -7.23
CA LEU A 116 8.94 -13.05 -5.94
C LEU A 116 9.86 -13.77 -4.95
N ASP A 117 10.72 -12.98 -4.31
CA ASP A 117 11.62 -13.41 -3.25
C ASP A 117 11.66 -12.30 -2.22
N LEU A 118 10.91 -12.49 -1.13
CA LEU A 118 10.65 -11.50 -0.10
C LEU A 118 11.53 -11.78 1.13
N ASN A 119 12.16 -10.74 1.66
CA ASN A 119 12.99 -10.85 2.86
C ASN A 119 12.80 -9.64 3.77
N LEU A 120 12.34 -9.88 5.00
CA LEU A 120 12.28 -8.92 6.09
C LEU A 120 13.61 -8.91 6.84
N GLY A 121 14.28 -7.77 6.92
CA GLY A 121 15.55 -7.64 7.62
C GLY A 121 16.02 -6.20 7.72
N ARG A 122 17.32 -6.00 7.96
CA ARG A 122 17.90 -4.66 8.14
C ARG A 122 17.69 -3.79 6.90
N ALA A 123 17.20 -2.56 7.09
CA ALA A 123 16.98 -1.59 6.02
C ALA A 123 18.29 -1.03 5.41
N GLY A 124 19.47 -1.47 5.89
CA GLY A 124 20.75 -1.16 5.26
C GLY A 124 20.80 -1.45 3.75
N ARG A 125 19.97 -2.38 3.29
CA ARG A 125 19.87 -2.81 1.88
C ARG A 125 18.96 -1.93 1.01
N THR A 126 18.18 -1.03 1.60
CA THR A 126 17.31 -0.11 0.86
C THR A 126 18.04 1.17 0.50
N TYR A 127 17.49 1.94 -0.43
CA TYR A 127 18.04 3.24 -0.78
C TYR A 127 18.01 4.18 0.44
N TYR A 128 19.03 5.01 0.51
CA TYR A 128 19.20 6.10 1.45
C TYR A 128 20.00 7.19 0.76
N GLU A 129 19.57 8.44 0.89
CA GLU A 129 20.28 9.57 0.30
C GLU A 129 21.69 9.67 0.92
N PRO A 130 22.78 9.60 0.12
CA PRO A 130 24.14 9.74 0.64
C PRO A 130 24.31 11.08 1.35
N GLY A 131 24.76 11.05 2.62
CA GLY A 131 24.87 12.25 3.45
C GLY A 131 23.54 12.78 4.00
N GLY A 132 22.42 12.08 3.75
CA GLY A 132 21.12 12.39 4.32
C GLY A 132 21.09 12.22 5.84
N ASP A 133 19.95 12.53 6.43
CA ASP A 133 19.70 12.40 7.87
C ASP A 133 19.31 10.96 8.25
N ARG A 134 20.07 10.32 9.16
CA ARG A 134 19.85 8.92 9.56
C ARG A 134 18.46 8.72 10.15
N ARG A 135 17.86 9.77 10.71
CA ARG A 135 16.50 9.78 11.27
C ARG A 135 15.41 9.52 10.22
N PHE A 136 15.74 9.58 8.93
CA PHE A 136 14.84 9.23 7.83
C PHE A 136 15.03 7.82 7.30
N LYS A 137 15.93 7.03 7.91
CA LYS A 137 16.14 5.63 7.55
C LYS A 137 15.53 4.72 8.60
N PRO A 138 14.61 3.80 8.21
CA PRO A 138 14.11 2.79 9.14
C PRO A 138 15.22 1.84 9.58
N ASP A 139 15.00 1.15 10.70
CA ASP A 139 15.88 0.05 11.14
C ASP A 139 15.64 -1.22 10.29
N TRP A 140 14.36 -1.43 9.91
CA TRP A 140 13.88 -2.64 9.25
C TRP A 140 13.16 -2.35 7.92
N ALA A 141 13.27 -3.28 6.98
CA ALA A 141 12.58 -3.21 5.71
C ALA A 141 12.23 -4.62 5.19
N LEU A 142 11.03 -4.77 4.63
CA LEU A 142 10.76 -5.87 3.69
C LEU A 142 11.29 -5.48 2.32
N CYS A 143 12.14 -6.33 1.75
CA CYS A 143 12.70 -6.15 0.41
C CYS A 143 12.25 -7.27 -0.52
N CYS A 144 12.27 -7.01 -1.82
CA CYS A 144 12.05 -8.03 -2.86
C CYS A 144 13.18 -8.05 -3.87
N ALA A 145 13.74 -9.23 -4.19
CA ALA A 145 14.87 -9.35 -5.10
C ALA A 145 14.62 -8.75 -6.50
N THR A 146 13.37 -8.79 -6.97
CA THR A 146 12.94 -8.27 -8.27
C THR A 146 12.57 -6.78 -8.25
N ARG A 147 12.44 -6.17 -7.06
CA ARG A 147 12.08 -4.75 -6.89
C ARG A 147 13.31 -3.98 -6.43
N ARG A 148 14.21 -3.71 -7.38
CA ARG A 148 15.48 -3.02 -7.15
C ARG A 148 15.66 -1.85 -8.10
N SER A 149 16.27 -0.79 -7.60
CA SER A 149 16.69 0.36 -8.38
C SER A 149 18.18 0.26 -8.66
N SER A 150 18.56 0.44 -9.93
CA SER A 150 19.96 0.57 -10.34
C SER A 150 20.36 2.03 -10.28
N TYR A 151 21.44 2.35 -9.57
CA TYR A 151 22.00 3.70 -9.53
C TYR A 151 23.24 3.81 -10.43
N GLU A 152 23.57 5.04 -10.84
CA GLU A 152 24.64 5.36 -11.81
C GLU A 152 26.03 4.79 -11.47
N ARG A 153 26.29 4.42 -10.20
CA ARG A 153 27.56 3.81 -9.75
C ARG A 153 27.56 2.28 -9.69
N GLY A 154 26.55 1.62 -10.27
CA GLY A 154 26.43 0.16 -10.21
C GLY A 154 25.99 -0.39 -8.85
N ASP A 155 25.60 0.48 -7.92
CA ASP A 155 25.02 0.10 -6.64
C ASP A 155 23.56 -0.35 -6.83
N VAL A 156 23.18 -1.44 -6.17
CA VAL A 156 21.86 -2.04 -6.24
C VAL A 156 21.18 -1.84 -4.91
N ARG A 157 20.05 -1.13 -4.92
CA ARG A 157 19.24 -0.91 -3.73
C ARG A 157 17.86 -1.49 -3.91
N TYR A 158 17.36 -2.19 -2.90
CA TYR A 158 16.00 -2.70 -2.91
C TYR A 158 15.01 -1.58 -2.56
N GLN A 159 13.82 -1.67 -3.14
CA GLN A 159 12.69 -0.88 -2.68
C GLN A 159 12.28 -1.37 -1.29
N ASN A 160 11.99 -0.43 -0.39
CA ASN A 160 11.40 -0.74 0.90
C ASN A 160 9.91 -0.97 0.71
N LEU A 161 9.42 -2.18 1.02
CA LEU A 161 8.01 -2.56 0.90
C LEU A 161 7.30 -2.51 2.26
N LEU A 162 8.02 -2.52 3.37
CA LEU A 162 7.43 -2.48 4.70
C LEU A 162 8.48 -1.92 5.67
N PRO A 163 8.49 -0.59 5.89
CA PRO A 163 9.39 0.00 6.88
C PRO A 163 9.01 -0.44 8.30
N GLY A 164 10.02 -0.62 9.14
CA GLY A 164 9.83 -0.77 10.58
C GLY A 164 10.95 -0.18 11.40
N ASP A 165 10.66 0.09 12.67
CA ASP A 165 11.60 0.64 13.66
C ASP A 165 11.54 -0.18 14.95
N SER A 166 12.66 -0.24 15.66
CA SER A 166 12.74 -0.83 16.99
C SER A 166 12.66 0.25 18.05
N LYS A 167 11.96 -0.01 19.15
CA LYS A 167 11.98 0.84 20.34
C LYS A 167 11.99 -0.02 21.58
N LEU A 168 12.37 0.54 22.72
CA LEU A 168 12.20 -0.13 24.01
C LEU A 168 10.93 0.36 24.70
N SER A 169 10.33 -0.54 25.48
CA SER A 169 9.07 -0.32 26.19
C SER A 169 9.16 0.77 27.26
N ASN A 170 10.35 1.05 27.79
CA ASN A 170 10.59 2.18 28.68
C ASN A 170 10.64 3.54 27.94
N LYS A 171 10.78 3.54 26.61
CA LYS A 171 10.75 4.75 25.77
C LYS A 171 9.45 4.92 24.98
N TRP A 172 8.73 3.83 24.71
CA TRP A 172 7.51 3.87 23.92
C TRP A 172 6.61 2.65 24.17
N GLN A 173 5.31 2.89 24.34
CA GLN A 173 4.29 1.84 24.37
C GLN A 173 3.02 2.33 23.67
N SER A 174 2.28 1.41 23.04
CA SER A 174 1.03 1.71 22.35
C SER A 174 -0.06 2.32 23.24
N PRO A 175 -0.23 1.95 24.53
CA PRO A 175 -1.26 2.54 25.39
C PRO A 175 -1.02 4.02 25.69
N TRP A 176 0.21 4.53 25.52
CA TRP A 176 0.57 5.91 25.85
C TRP A 176 -0.13 6.96 24.98
N HIS A 177 -0.72 6.56 23.84
CA HIS A 177 -1.52 7.45 23.00
C HIS A 177 -2.73 8.07 23.74
N SER A 178 -3.28 7.35 24.70
CA SER A 178 -4.43 7.78 25.52
C SER A 178 -4.02 8.28 26.91
N HIS A 179 -2.71 8.43 27.17
CA HIS A 179 -2.22 8.84 28.48
C HIS A 179 -2.60 10.29 28.79
N PRO A 180 -3.03 10.64 30.02
CA PRO A 180 -3.46 12.01 30.34
C PRO A 180 -2.34 13.05 30.30
N ASP A 181 -1.09 12.64 30.52
CA ASP A 181 0.09 13.52 30.46
C ASP A 181 0.47 13.86 28.99
N PRO A 182 0.44 15.15 28.59
CA PRO A 182 0.82 15.58 27.24
C PRO A 182 2.27 15.26 26.86
N SER A 183 3.18 15.20 27.84
CA SER A 183 4.59 14.85 27.57
C SER A 183 4.74 13.40 27.13
N ILE A 184 3.98 12.49 27.75
CA ILE A 184 3.92 11.07 27.40
C ILE A 184 3.23 10.88 26.04
N GLN A 185 2.13 11.59 25.77
CA GLN A 185 1.51 11.58 24.44
C GLN A 185 2.48 12.11 23.35
N LYS A 186 3.22 13.18 23.66
CA LYS A 186 4.22 13.72 22.74
C LYS A 186 5.33 12.70 22.49
N ALA A 187 5.85 12.04 23.52
CA ALA A 187 6.85 10.98 23.39
C ALA A 187 6.32 9.80 22.57
N TRP A 188 5.07 9.41 22.78
CA TRP A 188 4.37 8.37 22.01
C TRP A 188 4.25 8.73 20.52
N SER A 189 3.91 9.98 20.19
CA SER A 189 3.69 10.37 18.79
C SER A 189 4.97 10.30 17.93
N GLN A 190 6.17 10.46 18.52
CA GLN A 190 7.40 10.58 17.71
C GLN A 190 7.72 9.32 16.89
N PRO A 191 7.77 8.10 17.47
CA PRO A 191 8.04 6.90 16.67
C PRO A 191 6.94 6.63 15.64
N VAL A 192 5.68 6.95 15.93
CA VAL A 192 4.58 6.80 14.97
C VAL A 192 4.78 7.75 13.78
N ARG A 193 5.07 9.04 14.02
CA ARG A 193 5.38 10.02 12.96
C ARG A 193 6.59 9.63 12.12
N GLN A 194 7.58 9.00 12.74
CA GLN A 194 8.75 8.46 12.06
C GLN A 194 8.36 7.34 11.09
N ILE A 195 7.52 6.38 11.51
CA ILE A 195 6.95 5.37 10.59
C ILE A 195 6.17 6.01 9.45
N LEU A 196 5.32 7.00 9.73
CA LEU A 196 4.57 7.72 8.68
C LEU A 196 5.48 8.35 7.65
N HIS A 197 6.59 8.94 8.09
CA HIS A 197 7.59 9.49 7.19
C HIS A 197 8.18 8.39 6.29
N TYR A 198 8.54 7.24 6.85
CA TYR A 198 9.07 6.12 6.07
C TYR A 198 8.06 5.59 5.04
N CYS A 199 6.80 5.42 5.45
CA CYS A 199 5.71 5.01 4.57
C CYS A 199 5.50 6.01 3.42
N LYS A 200 5.55 7.32 3.73
CA LYS A 200 5.46 8.39 2.74
C LYS A 200 6.61 8.32 1.72
N LEU A 201 7.86 8.21 2.18
CA LEU A 201 9.03 8.15 1.30
C LEU A 201 9.06 6.87 0.46
N SER A 202 8.65 5.75 1.03
CA SER A 202 8.65 4.45 0.36
C SER A 202 7.38 4.20 -0.46
N HIS A 203 6.44 5.15 -0.47
CA HIS A 203 5.11 5.01 -1.06
C HIS A 203 4.36 3.73 -0.63
N CYS A 204 4.55 3.33 0.63
CA CYS A 204 4.00 2.11 1.21
C CYS A 204 2.83 2.42 2.14
N ARG A 205 1.82 1.55 2.11
CA ARG A 205 0.60 1.62 2.94
C ARG A 205 0.80 1.10 4.36
N TYR A 206 1.78 0.23 4.58
CA TYR A 206 1.98 -0.46 5.84
C TYR A 206 3.33 -0.11 6.48
N GLY A 207 3.40 -0.24 7.81
CA GLY A 207 4.63 -0.13 8.58
C GLY A 207 4.47 -0.84 9.93
N PHE A 208 5.54 -0.94 10.71
CA PHE A 208 5.46 -1.50 12.06
C PHE A 208 6.46 -0.88 13.04
N LEU A 209 6.13 -0.95 14.33
CA LEU A 209 7.04 -0.71 15.45
C LEU A 209 7.13 -1.99 16.25
N ILE A 210 8.32 -2.35 16.72
CA ILE A 210 8.51 -3.52 17.58
C ILE A 210 9.30 -3.13 18.82
N THR A 211 8.85 -3.61 19.97
CA THR A 211 9.48 -3.43 21.27
C THR A 211 9.68 -4.76 21.98
N ASP A 212 10.32 -4.71 23.15
CA ASP A 212 10.44 -5.84 24.06
C ASP A 212 9.10 -6.30 24.66
N LEU A 213 8.02 -5.51 24.54
CA LEU A 213 6.69 -5.86 25.03
C LEU A 213 5.66 -6.13 23.95
N GLU A 214 5.78 -5.53 22.77
CA GLU A 214 4.74 -5.63 21.73
C GLU A 214 5.26 -5.37 20.32
N LEU A 215 4.55 -5.93 19.34
CA LEU A 215 4.57 -5.50 17.95
C LEU A 215 3.34 -4.63 17.69
N VAL A 216 3.53 -3.46 17.10
CA VAL A 216 2.45 -2.59 16.66
C VAL A 216 2.52 -2.44 15.15
N VAL A 217 1.51 -2.96 14.46
CA VAL A 217 1.41 -2.87 13.00
C VAL A 217 0.53 -1.68 12.61
N PHE A 218 0.84 -1.05 11.48
CA PHE A 218 0.16 0.14 11.00
C PHE A 218 -0.37 -0.04 9.58
N ARG A 219 -1.53 0.56 9.34
CA ARG A 219 -2.06 0.89 8.02
C ARG A 219 -2.27 2.39 7.95
N VAL A 220 -1.63 3.03 6.98
CA VAL A 220 -1.56 4.49 6.90
C VAL A 220 -2.31 4.99 5.67
N ALA A 221 -3.06 6.09 5.80
CA ALA A 221 -3.74 6.75 4.68
C ALA A 221 -3.45 8.26 4.72
N PRO A 222 -2.93 8.87 3.64
CA PRO A 222 -2.80 10.32 3.57
C PRO A 222 -4.18 10.97 3.63
N GLN A 223 -4.32 12.03 4.41
CA GLN A 223 -5.51 12.86 4.36
C GLN A 223 -5.26 14.04 3.43
N ALA A 224 -6.11 14.19 2.43
CA ALA A 224 -6.08 15.36 1.57
C ALA A 224 -6.39 16.59 2.42
N THR A 225 -5.63 17.67 2.26
CA THR A 225 -6.07 18.98 2.75
C THR A 225 -7.46 19.23 2.16
N GLY A 226 -8.46 19.47 3.01
CA GLY A 226 -9.77 19.89 2.53
C GLY A 226 -9.61 21.08 1.58
N GLU A 227 -10.52 21.26 0.63
CA GLU A 227 -10.53 22.50 -0.16
C GLU A 227 -10.57 23.67 0.82
N GLY A 228 -9.43 24.34 1.02
CA GLY A 228 -9.36 25.49 1.93
C GLY A 228 -10.36 26.53 1.47
N LEU A 229 -10.73 27.50 2.31
CA LEU A 229 -11.67 28.59 1.96
C LEU A 229 -11.19 29.54 0.83
N ALA A 230 -10.10 29.17 0.13
CA ALA A 230 -9.45 29.94 -0.91
C ALA A 230 -10.13 29.94 -2.30
N PRO A 231 -10.85 28.91 -2.80
CA PRO A 231 -11.51 28.97 -4.09
C PRO A 231 -12.72 29.92 -4.06
N THR A 232 -13.27 30.19 -2.88
CA THR A 232 -14.32 31.22 -2.68
C THR A 232 -13.78 32.61 -2.40
N ARG A 233 -12.46 32.79 -2.26
CA ARG A 233 -11.90 34.11 -1.99
C ARG A 233 -11.73 34.83 -3.32
N THR A 234 -12.68 35.72 -3.63
CA THR A 234 -12.57 36.66 -4.76
C THR A 234 -11.20 37.32 -4.70
N LEU A 235 -10.43 37.14 -5.77
CA LEU A 235 -9.14 37.78 -5.96
C LEU A 235 -9.38 39.29 -5.74
N ARG A 236 -8.83 39.85 -4.65
CA ARG A 236 -8.88 41.31 -4.46
C ARG A 236 -8.11 41.89 -5.65
N GLN A 237 -8.84 42.41 -6.63
CA GLN A 237 -8.30 43.41 -7.53
C GLN A 237 -7.86 44.57 -6.65
N THR A 238 -6.58 44.61 -6.30
CA THR A 238 -5.95 45.84 -5.87
C THR A 238 -5.93 46.75 -7.09
N ALA A 239 -7.04 47.46 -7.31
CA ALA A 239 -7.02 48.70 -8.05
C ALA A 239 -5.94 49.56 -7.40
N ARG A 240 -4.84 49.79 -8.11
CA ARG A 240 -3.73 50.65 -7.67
C ARG A 240 -4.28 52.02 -7.29
N PRO A 241 -4.27 52.44 -6.01
CA PRO A 241 -4.36 53.84 -5.67
C PRO A 241 -2.95 54.40 -5.83
N GLY A 242 -2.79 55.37 -6.72
CA GLY A 242 -1.52 56.05 -6.94
C GLY A 242 -1.05 56.74 -5.67
N HIS A 243 0.07 56.28 -5.12
CA HIS A 243 0.89 57.06 -4.21
C HIS A 243 2.01 57.70 -5.04
N SER A 244 1.86 59.00 -5.28
CA SER A 244 2.87 59.87 -5.86
C SER A 244 4.04 60.01 -4.88
N TYR A 245 5.21 59.54 -5.28
CA TYR A 245 6.45 59.78 -4.54
C TYR A 245 6.93 61.22 -4.80
N HIS A 246 6.91 62.05 -3.75
CA HIS A 246 7.70 63.28 -3.71
C HIS A 246 9.16 62.89 -3.44
N PHE A 247 10.04 63.19 -4.40
CA PHE A 247 11.48 63.14 -4.21
C PHE A 247 11.91 64.30 -3.30
N SER A 248 12.75 64.01 -2.32
CA SER A 248 13.62 65.01 -1.69
C SER A 248 14.99 64.41 -1.55
N ASP A 249 15.95 65.18 -2.03
CA ASP A 249 17.35 64.83 -2.20
C ASP A 249 18.07 64.58 -0.88
N SER A 250 19.03 63.64 -0.97
CA SER A 250 20.31 63.58 -0.27
C SER A 250 20.55 62.31 0.54
N THR A 251 21.74 61.76 0.27
CA THR A 251 22.54 60.76 0.99
C THR A 251 22.60 59.37 0.34
N ASP A 252 23.81 59.08 -0.14
CA ASP A 252 24.33 57.87 -0.73
C ASP A 252 23.97 56.57 0.02
N ALA A 253 23.40 55.62 -0.72
CA ALA A 253 23.50 54.19 -0.44
C ALA A 253 23.36 53.37 -1.75
N SER A 254 24.06 53.77 -2.80
CA SER A 254 24.30 52.95 -3.98
C SER A 254 25.37 51.91 -3.64
N ASN A 255 24.93 50.71 -3.23
CA ASN A 255 25.66 49.42 -3.40
C ASN A 255 24.94 48.20 -2.77
N LEU A 256 23.72 48.33 -2.22
CA LEU A 256 23.01 47.17 -1.63
C LEU A 256 21.98 46.49 -2.57
N SER A 257 21.64 47.08 -3.72
CA SER A 257 20.59 46.58 -4.63
C SER A 257 21.09 45.57 -5.67
N ASP A 258 22.38 45.57 -5.99
CA ASP A 258 22.93 44.74 -7.07
C ASP A 258 23.33 43.33 -6.63
N MET A 259 23.50 43.06 -5.32
CA MET A 259 23.73 41.71 -4.80
C MET A 259 22.45 40.89 -4.56
N MET A 260 21.26 41.50 -4.62
CA MET A 260 19.97 40.79 -4.43
C MET A 260 19.32 40.35 -5.74
N ARG A 261 19.79 40.85 -6.90
CA ARG A 261 19.23 40.51 -8.21
C ARG A 261 19.83 39.25 -8.84
N ASP A 262 20.96 38.78 -8.33
CA ASP A 262 21.72 37.65 -8.89
C ASP A 262 21.39 36.28 -8.25
N MET A 263 20.32 36.20 -7.44
CA MET A 263 19.82 34.95 -6.87
C MET A 263 18.49 34.48 -7.47
N SER A 264 18.15 34.97 -8.67
CA SER A 264 17.00 34.51 -9.42
C SER A 264 17.41 34.10 -10.83
N MET A 265 16.88 32.95 -11.26
CA MET A 265 16.92 32.28 -12.58
C MET A 265 17.94 31.12 -12.69
N GLU A 266 17.65 29.92 -13.24
CA GLU A 266 16.48 29.37 -13.97
C GLU A 266 16.72 27.83 -14.14
N SER A 267 15.78 26.94 -13.75
CA SER A 267 14.90 26.08 -14.63
C SER A 267 15.57 24.89 -15.37
N PRO A 268 14.86 23.83 -15.84
CA PRO A 268 13.61 23.18 -15.43
C PRO A 268 13.72 21.62 -15.34
N SER A 269 13.27 20.99 -14.26
CA SER A 269 12.96 19.55 -14.26
C SER A 269 11.50 19.37 -13.90
N SER A 270 10.80 18.56 -14.69
CA SER A 270 9.35 18.41 -14.74
C SER A 270 8.70 18.15 -13.38
N TYR A 271 8.27 19.22 -12.70
CA TYR A 271 7.39 19.09 -11.56
C TYR A 271 5.95 18.97 -12.08
N ARG A 272 5.46 17.74 -12.22
CA ARG A 272 4.02 17.49 -12.20
C ARG A 272 3.58 17.57 -10.74
N PRO A 273 2.80 18.58 -10.30
CA PRO A 273 2.17 18.52 -8.99
C PRO A 273 1.05 17.48 -9.07
N THR A 274 1.33 16.25 -8.65
CA THR A 274 0.34 15.14 -8.68
C THR A 274 -0.14 14.72 -7.30
N SER A 275 0.29 15.39 -6.23
CA SER A 275 -0.32 15.21 -4.90
C SER A 275 -0.81 16.55 -4.39
N SER A 276 -2.12 16.64 -4.11
CA SER A 276 -2.68 17.61 -3.20
C SER A 276 -1.80 17.72 -1.95
N ALA A 277 -1.67 18.92 -1.37
CA ALA A 277 -1.04 19.07 -0.06
C ALA A 277 -1.64 18.01 0.90
N THR A 278 -0.75 17.30 1.60
CA THR A 278 -1.14 16.25 2.55
C THR A 278 -1.13 16.87 3.93
N ASP A 279 -2.29 16.92 4.59
CA ASP A 279 -2.49 17.60 5.88
C ASP A 279 -2.20 16.69 7.08
N GLY A 280 -1.40 15.63 6.87
CA GLY A 280 -1.18 14.56 7.84
C GLY A 280 -1.77 13.23 7.39
N PHE A 281 -1.78 12.26 8.31
CA PHE A 281 -2.18 10.89 8.02
C PHE A 281 -3.22 10.36 9.00
N ALA A 282 -4.15 9.56 8.48
CA ALA A 282 -4.93 8.64 9.29
C ALA A 282 -4.14 7.35 9.51
N VAL A 283 -4.15 6.86 10.75
CA VAL A 283 -3.43 5.67 11.15
C VAL A 283 -4.40 4.69 11.79
N GLU A 284 -4.44 3.50 11.21
CA GLU A 284 -5.05 2.34 11.85
C GLU A 284 -3.93 1.45 12.41
N TYR A 285 -4.07 1.00 13.65
CA TYR A 285 -3.04 0.20 14.33
C TYR A 285 -3.60 -1.07 14.96
N GLN A 286 -2.74 -2.09 15.10
CA GLN A 286 -3.02 -3.23 15.96
C GLN A 286 -1.77 -3.56 16.78
N ALA A 287 -1.92 -3.59 18.11
CA ALA A 287 -0.89 -4.05 19.03
C ALA A 287 -1.01 -5.57 19.26
N VAL A 288 0.13 -6.24 19.28
CA VAL A 288 0.28 -7.68 19.49
C VAL A 288 1.34 -7.89 20.57
N PRO A 289 0.94 -8.27 21.81
CA PRO A 289 1.87 -8.53 22.90
C PRO A 289 2.93 -9.59 22.56
N MET A 290 4.16 -9.38 23.01
CA MET A 290 5.29 -10.32 22.86
C MET A 290 5.02 -11.65 23.57
N GLU A 291 4.25 -11.63 24.67
CA GLU A 291 3.87 -12.82 25.44
C GLU A 291 2.83 -13.72 24.75
N ASN A 292 2.17 -13.24 23.70
CA ASN A 292 1.14 -14.02 23.00
C ASN A 292 1.74 -15.29 22.39
N HIS A 293 1.09 -16.42 22.63
CA HIS A 293 1.43 -17.74 22.10
C HIS A 293 0.16 -18.59 21.95
N GLY A 294 0.25 -19.74 21.26
CA GLY A 294 -0.85 -20.71 21.23
C GLY A 294 -1.17 -21.24 19.82
N SER A 295 -2.45 -21.29 19.46
CA SER A 295 -2.91 -21.93 18.20
C SER A 295 -3.00 -20.99 17.00
N GLY A 296 -2.78 -19.69 17.16
CA GLY A 296 -2.81 -18.69 16.08
C GLY A 296 -4.19 -18.37 15.48
N LYS A 297 -5.18 -19.26 15.62
CA LYS A 297 -6.53 -19.11 15.05
C LYS A 297 -7.38 -18.03 15.74
N ARG A 298 -7.07 -17.75 17.01
CA ARG A 298 -7.82 -16.80 17.86
C ARG A 298 -6.96 -15.69 18.45
N GLN A 299 -5.65 -15.80 18.34
CA GLN A 299 -4.70 -14.86 18.93
C GLN A 299 -3.50 -14.72 18.00
N LEU A 300 -3.10 -13.48 17.73
CA LEU A 300 -1.90 -13.19 16.97
C LEU A 300 -0.68 -13.30 17.89
N THR A 301 0.34 -14.01 17.44
CA THR A 301 1.70 -13.89 17.96
C THR A 301 2.48 -12.88 17.11
N VAL A 302 3.60 -12.40 17.62
CA VAL A 302 4.44 -11.42 16.92
C VAL A 302 4.96 -11.95 15.58
N GLN A 303 5.48 -13.18 15.56
CA GLN A 303 5.97 -13.79 14.32
C GLN A 303 4.83 -14.00 13.30
N LEU A 304 3.65 -14.46 13.74
CA LEU A 304 2.51 -14.66 12.85
C LEU A 304 1.97 -13.33 12.30
N ALA A 305 1.90 -12.29 13.14
CA ALA A 305 1.49 -10.95 12.71
C ALA A 305 2.49 -10.34 11.70
N LEU A 306 3.80 -10.47 11.95
CA LEU A 306 4.84 -10.05 11.00
C LEU A 306 4.75 -10.80 9.68
N PHE A 307 4.50 -12.11 9.69
CA PHE A 307 4.27 -12.89 8.47
C PHE A 307 3.09 -12.35 7.67
N TYR A 308 1.93 -12.14 8.30
CA TYR A 308 0.76 -11.60 7.62
C TYR A 308 1.02 -10.20 7.07
N LEU A 309 1.59 -9.31 7.87
CA LEU A 309 1.89 -7.94 7.44
C LEU A 309 2.88 -7.92 6.27
N ALA A 310 3.96 -8.72 6.35
CA ALA A 310 4.94 -8.83 5.29
C ALA A 310 4.35 -9.41 4.00
N TRP A 311 3.47 -10.41 4.11
CA TRP A 311 2.76 -10.94 2.95
C TRP A 311 1.87 -9.86 2.31
N ILE A 312 1.04 -9.20 3.10
CA ILE A 312 0.09 -8.19 2.60
C ILE A 312 0.84 -7.02 1.95
N ALA A 313 1.98 -6.61 2.50
CA ALA A 313 2.81 -5.54 1.96
C ALA A 313 3.63 -5.96 0.71
N GLY A 314 4.10 -7.21 0.67
CA GLY A 314 4.95 -7.72 -0.41
C GLY A 314 4.18 -8.23 -1.62
N VAL A 315 3.08 -8.95 -1.38
CA VAL A 315 2.26 -9.66 -2.37
C VAL A 315 0.95 -8.92 -2.67
N GLY A 316 0.29 -8.39 -1.62
CA GLY A 316 -0.95 -7.62 -1.74
C GLY A 316 -0.75 -6.19 -2.26
N ASP A 317 -1.84 -5.42 -2.26
CA ASP A 317 -1.78 -3.99 -2.60
C ASP A 317 -1.22 -3.16 -1.43
N ASN A 318 -0.09 -2.53 -1.70
CA ASN A 318 0.68 -1.74 -0.74
C ASN A 318 0.82 -0.27 -1.19
N THR A 319 0.09 0.16 -2.22
CA THR A 319 0.16 1.54 -2.68
C THR A 319 -0.44 2.48 -1.64
N LEU A 320 0.27 3.56 -1.32
CA LEU A 320 -0.23 4.61 -0.46
C LEU A 320 -1.39 5.36 -1.16
N SER A 321 -2.56 5.42 -0.51
CA SER A 321 -3.78 6.02 -1.07
C SER A 321 -4.64 6.61 0.06
N ASN A 322 -5.44 7.62 -0.26
CA ASN A 322 -6.37 8.24 0.69
C ASN A 322 -7.58 7.36 1.04
N ARG A 323 -7.83 6.33 0.23
CA ARG A 323 -8.89 5.34 0.44
C ARG A 323 -8.37 3.97 0.03
N TYR A 324 -8.85 2.96 0.75
CA TYR A 324 -8.56 1.57 0.47
C TYR A 324 -9.81 0.72 0.28
N PRO A 325 -9.73 -0.35 -0.52
CA PRO A 325 -10.80 -1.33 -0.58
C PRO A 325 -10.92 -2.10 0.75
N ARG A 326 -12.08 -2.73 0.95
CA ARG A 326 -12.33 -3.62 2.10
C ARG A 326 -11.27 -4.74 2.20
N PHE A 327 -11.02 -5.19 3.43
CA PHE A 327 -9.92 -6.12 3.70
C PHE A 327 -10.08 -7.51 3.04
N ASP A 328 -11.29 -8.08 3.03
CA ASP A 328 -11.63 -9.37 2.38
C ASP A 328 -12.27 -9.16 1.00
N SER A 329 -11.89 -8.11 0.27
CA SER A 329 -12.42 -7.84 -1.08
C SER A 329 -11.50 -8.33 -2.19
N SER A 330 -12.09 -8.53 -3.37
CA SER A 330 -11.38 -8.75 -4.61
C SER A 330 -11.89 -7.81 -5.71
N TRP A 331 -11.07 -7.59 -6.72
CA TRP A 331 -11.40 -6.77 -7.89
C TRP A 331 -10.93 -7.47 -9.17
N PRO A 332 -11.65 -7.31 -10.30
CA PRO A 332 -11.33 -8.04 -11.52
C PRO A 332 -10.16 -7.44 -12.30
N ARG A 333 -9.39 -8.32 -12.94
CA ARG A 333 -8.35 -7.97 -13.91
C ARG A 333 -8.89 -8.14 -15.33
N LEU A 334 -8.14 -7.59 -16.29
CA LEU A 334 -8.43 -7.68 -17.73
C LEU A 334 -8.44 -9.11 -18.28
N ASP A 335 -7.90 -10.09 -17.56
CA ASP A 335 -7.95 -11.52 -17.91
C ASP A 335 -9.22 -12.21 -17.35
N GLY A 336 -10.13 -11.47 -16.73
CA GLY A 336 -11.36 -11.97 -16.13
C GLY A 336 -11.17 -12.66 -14.77
N LEU A 337 -9.95 -12.73 -14.24
CA LEU A 337 -9.68 -13.24 -12.89
C LEU A 337 -9.83 -12.13 -11.85
N PHE A 338 -10.14 -12.52 -10.62
CA PHE A 338 -10.24 -11.61 -9.48
C PHE A 338 -8.94 -11.61 -8.69
N LEU A 339 -8.36 -10.44 -8.46
CA LEU A 339 -7.24 -10.24 -7.55
C LEU A 339 -7.78 -9.91 -6.16
N HIS A 340 -7.41 -10.69 -5.15
CA HIS A 340 -7.74 -10.40 -3.77
C HIS A 340 -6.90 -9.23 -3.24
N SER A 341 -7.52 -8.17 -2.72
CA SER A 341 -6.84 -6.92 -2.35
C SER A 341 -5.74 -7.12 -1.29
N THR A 342 -6.00 -7.96 -0.28
CA THR A 342 -5.08 -8.22 0.83
C THR A 342 -4.09 -9.35 0.55
N MET A 343 -4.55 -10.50 0.02
CA MET A 343 -3.67 -11.65 -0.23
C MET A 343 -2.83 -11.51 -1.51
N GLY A 344 -3.25 -10.67 -2.46
CA GLY A 344 -2.62 -10.57 -3.79
C GLY A 344 -2.74 -11.82 -4.65
N LEU A 345 -3.64 -12.75 -4.29
CA LEU A 345 -3.88 -13.99 -5.03
C LEU A 345 -4.98 -13.84 -6.06
N LEU A 346 -4.86 -14.59 -7.15
CA LEU A 346 -5.85 -14.65 -8.23
C LEU A 346 -6.86 -15.77 -7.99
N SER A 347 -8.13 -15.49 -8.24
CA SER A 347 -9.24 -16.44 -8.15
C SER A 347 -10.17 -16.29 -9.36
N THR A 348 -10.89 -17.36 -9.70
CA THR A 348 -11.96 -17.31 -10.72
C THR A 348 -13.27 -16.76 -10.18
N LYS A 349 -13.39 -16.61 -8.86
CA LYS A 349 -14.58 -16.09 -8.17
C LYS A 349 -14.19 -15.06 -7.13
N ALA A 350 -15.02 -14.03 -6.99
CA ALA A 350 -14.94 -13.08 -5.89
C ALA A 350 -16.04 -13.36 -4.87
N LYS A 351 -15.67 -13.41 -3.59
CA LYS A 351 -16.61 -13.46 -2.47
C LYS A 351 -17.24 -12.09 -2.22
N THR A 352 -16.40 -11.07 -2.22
CA THR A 352 -16.78 -9.68 -1.96
C THR A 352 -16.11 -8.80 -3.01
N LEU A 353 -16.89 -8.00 -3.72
CA LEU A 353 -16.35 -7.04 -4.70
C LEU A 353 -16.19 -5.67 -4.05
N ASP A 354 -15.01 -5.08 -4.22
CA ASP A 354 -14.75 -3.69 -3.90
C ASP A 354 -13.59 -3.19 -4.75
N TYR A 355 -13.72 -1.97 -5.27
CA TYR A 355 -12.72 -1.45 -6.19
C TYR A 355 -11.68 -0.66 -5.41
N PRO A 356 -10.41 -0.69 -5.85
CA PRO A 356 -9.36 0.10 -5.22
C PRO A 356 -9.51 1.62 -5.45
N TYR A 357 -10.34 2.05 -6.41
CA TYR A 357 -10.47 3.46 -6.81
C TYR A 357 -11.77 4.15 -6.35
N ASN A 358 -11.68 5.49 -6.26
CA ASN A 358 -12.74 6.36 -5.77
C ASN A 358 -14.07 6.21 -6.53
N GLN A 359 -15.17 6.24 -5.79
CA GLN A 359 -16.52 6.14 -6.34
C GLN A 359 -16.96 7.38 -7.12
N HIS A 360 -16.38 8.54 -6.85
CA HIS A 360 -16.82 9.82 -7.41
C HIS A 360 -16.47 10.00 -8.89
N GLU A 361 -15.48 9.27 -9.42
CA GLU A 361 -15.10 9.34 -10.84
C GLU A 361 -15.69 8.20 -11.69
N ARG A 362 -16.62 7.42 -11.11
CA ARG A 362 -17.24 6.26 -11.77
C ARG A 362 -18.34 6.70 -12.71
N GLY A 363 -18.53 5.91 -13.75
CA GLY A 363 -19.61 6.07 -14.71
C GLY A 363 -19.11 5.97 -16.15
N PRO A 364 -20.05 5.84 -17.10
CA PRO A 364 -19.71 5.77 -18.52
C PRO A 364 -19.08 7.10 -18.98
N LYS A 365 -17.84 7.05 -19.46
CA LYS A 365 -17.16 8.15 -20.14
C LYS A 365 -16.95 7.72 -21.58
N TRP A 366 -17.26 8.64 -22.48
CA TRP A 366 -17.28 8.40 -23.91
C TRP A 366 -16.16 9.21 -24.58
N ALA A 367 -15.59 8.66 -25.65
CA ALA A 367 -14.64 9.34 -26.51
C ALA A 367 -15.17 9.37 -27.94
N ASN A 368 -14.86 10.46 -28.65
CA ASN A 368 -15.16 10.61 -30.07
C ASN A 368 -13.93 10.14 -30.84
N VAL A 369 -14.03 9.00 -31.53
CA VAL A 369 -12.87 8.36 -32.18
C VAL A 369 -13.19 8.02 -33.62
N GLY A 370 -12.44 8.59 -34.56
CA GLY A 370 -12.61 8.32 -35.99
C GLY A 370 -13.99 8.75 -36.52
N ALA A 371 -14.35 8.21 -37.68
CA ALA A 371 -15.66 8.37 -38.29
C ALA A 371 -16.21 6.98 -38.65
N ASP A 372 -17.51 6.78 -38.49
CA ASP A 372 -18.22 5.57 -38.89
C ASP A 372 -18.28 5.44 -40.42
N GLU A 373 -18.95 4.40 -40.93
CA GLU A 373 -19.11 4.17 -42.37
C GLU A 373 -19.86 5.32 -43.09
N ASN A 374 -20.52 6.21 -42.34
CA ASN A 374 -21.27 7.36 -42.83
C ASN A 374 -20.52 8.69 -42.68
N GLY A 375 -19.32 8.68 -42.09
CA GLY A 375 -18.54 9.90 -41.84
C GLY A 375 -18.84 10.61 -40.52
N GLU A 376 -19.69 10.04 -39.65
CA GLU A 376 -20.05 10.60 -38.35
C GLU A 376 -19.08 10.14 -37.25
N PRO A 377 -18.73 10.98 -36.26
CA PRO A 377 -17.81 10.60 -35.21
C PRO A 377 -18.35 9.43 -34.38
N MET A 378 -17.57 8.35 -34.25
CA MET A 378 -17.99 7.23 -33.40
C MET A 378 -17.87 7.61 -31.93
N HIS A 379 -19.01 7.58 -31.23
CA HIS A 379 -19.08 7.73 -29.78
C HIS A 379 -18.92 6.36 -29.11
N VAL A 380 -17.76 6.12 -28.51
CA VAL A 380 -17.40 4.82 -27.91
C VAL A 380 -17.00 4.97 -26.44
N LEU A 381 -17.37 3.99 -25.63
CA LEU A 381 -16.95 3.90 -24.23
C LEU A 381 -15.43 3.75 -24.14
N THR A 382 -14.82 4.40 -23.16
CA THR A 382 -13.38 4.21 -22.92
C THR A 382 -13.11 3.00 -22.04
N LEU A 383 -11.98 2.32 -22.25
CA LEU A 383 -11.55 1.20 -21.41
C LEU A 383 -11.44 1.63 -19.94
N GLU A 384 -10.81 2.78 -19.69
CA GLU A 384 -10.68 3.37 -18.36
C GLU A 384 -12.04 3.51 -17.67
N SER A 385 -13.05 4.01 -18.40
CA SER A 385 -14.41 4.12 -17.87
C SER A 385 -15.02 2.77 -17.54
N VAL A 386 -14.95 1.79 -18.45
CA VAL A 386 -15.54 0.46 -18.22
C VAL A 386 -14.98 -0.20 -16.96
N LEU A 387 -13.69 -0.04 -16.68
CA LEU A 387 -13.05 -0.58 -15.48
C LEU A 387 -13.56 0.06 -14.17
N THR A 388 -14.24 1.20 -14.24
CA THR A 388 -14.88 1.86 -13.10
C THR A 388 -16.36 1.50 -12.92
N LEU A 389 -16.97 0.83 -13.90
CA LEU A 389 -18.38 0.45 -13.87
C LEU A 389 -18.64 -0.66 -12.87
N ASN A 390 -19.89 -0.78 -12.41
CA ASN A 390 -20.32 -1.81 -11.48
C ASN A 390 -20.28 -3.20 -12.12
N ILE A 391 -20.17 -4.25 -11.31
CA ILE A 391 -20.16 -5.64 -11.77
C ILE A 391 -21.40 -6.35 -11.27
N THR A 392 -22.04 -7.09 -12.16
CA THR A 392 -23.17 -7.98 -11.85
C THR A 392 -22.86 -9.41 -12.29
N GLN A 393 -23.53 -10.38 -11.67
CA GLN A 393 -23.41 -11.79 -12.04
C GLN A 393 -24.67 -12.25 -12.76
N ARG A 394 -24.54 -12.72 -14.01
CA ARG A 394 -25.61 -13.29 -14.84
C ARG A 394 -25.17 -14.66 -15.35
N GLU A 395 -26.01 -15.67 -15.20
CA GLU A 395 -25.76 -17.03 -15.71
C GLU A 395 -24.37 -17.60 -15.32
N ARG A 396 -23.92 -17.35 -14.08
CA ARG A 396 -22.60 -17.72 -13.54
C ARG A 396 -21.39 -17.01 -14.17
N ARG A 397 -21.61 -16.00 -15.01
CA ARG A 397 -20.58 -15.10 -15.54
C ARG A 397 -20.73 -13.70 -14.95
N TYR A 398 -19.63 -12.96 -14.93
CA TYR A 398 -19.62 -11.58 -14.45
C TYR A 398 -19.53 -10.63 -15.64
N PHE A 399 -20.20 -9.48 -15.52
CA PHE A 399 -20.26 -8.44 -16.53
C PHE A 399 -20.15 -7.07 -15.89
N TYR A 400 -19.49 -6.15 -16.58
CA TYR A 400 -19.60 -4.72 -16.27
C TYR A 400 -20.98 -4.22 -16.68
N PHE A 401 -21.53 -3.27 -15.93
CA PHE A 401 -22.80 -2.62 -16.26
C PHE A 401 -22.86 -1.19 -15.76
N TYR A 402 -23.67 -0.38 -16.42
CA TYR A 402 -24.08 0.95 -15.96
C TYR A 402 -25.60 1.09 -16.08
N GLN A 403 -26.17 2.09 -15.42
CA GLN A 403 -27.57 2.48 -15.61
C GLN A 403 -27.61 3.62 -16.62
N ASP A 404 -28.49 3.51 -17.61
CA ASP A 404 -28.74 4.60 -18.55
C ASP A 404 -29.63 5.69 -17.93
N ASP A 405 -29.94 6.72 -18.71
CA ASP A 405 -30.79 7.85 -18.28
C ASP A 405 -32.22 7.44 -17.91
N GLU A 406 -32.64 6.23 -18.30
CA GLU A 406 -33.93 5.63 -17.95
C GLU A 406 -33.81 4.63 -16.77
N GLU A 407 -32.69 4.64 -16.06
CA GLU A 407 -32.37 3.74 -14.94
C GLU A 407 -32.31 2.25 -15.34
N LYS A 408 -32.21 1.93 -16.64
CA LYS A 408 -32.10 0.56 -17.13
C LYS A 408 -30.65 0.08 -17.11
N GLU A 409 -30.49 -1.16 -16.68
CA GLU A 409 -29.19 -1.84 -16.64
C GLU A 409 -28.70 -2.15 -18.05
N VAL A 410 -27.64 -1.47 -18.49
CA VAL A 410 -26.94 -1.75 -19.75
C VAL A 410 -25.70 -2.58 -19.46
N LEU A 411 -25.73 -3.84 -19.92
CA LEU A 411 -24.60 -4.76 -19.80
C LEU A 411 -23.55 -4.48 -20.86
N ILE A 412 -22.28 -4.44 -20.45
CA ILE A 412 -21.16 -4.45 -21.37
C ILE A 412 -20.94 -5.89 -21.84
N THR A 413 -21.08 -6.10 -23.15
CA THR A 413 -20.95 -7.42 -23.76
C THR A 413 -19.93 -7.39 -24.89
N LYS A 414 -19.70 -8.55 -25.52
CA LYS A 414 -18.78 -8.67 -26.65
C LYS A 414 -19.19 -7.84 -27.87
N GLU A 415 -20.44 -7.37 -27.92
CA GLU A 415 -20.98 -6.53 -29.00
C GLU A 415 -20.70 -5.04 -28.75
N THR A 416 -20.31 -4.67 -27.52
CA THR A 416 -19.98 -3.29 -27.15
C THR A 416 -18.54 -2.96 -27.55
N THR A 417 -18.39 -2.11 -28.56
CA THR A 417 -17.08 -1.55 -28.95
C THR A 417 -16.58 -0.58 -27.89
N ILE A 418 -15.34 -0.77 -27.47
CA ILE A 418 -14.67 0.04 -26.46
C ILE A 418 -13.33 0.50 -27.01
N TYR A 419 -12.94 1.72 -26.64
CA TYR A 419 -11.69 2.31 -27.06
C TYR A 419 -10.71 2.44 -25.90
N ASP A 420 -9.52 1.87 -26.07
CA ASP A 420 -8.39 2.06 -25.17
C ASP A 420 -7.60 3.31 -25.61
N THR A 421 -7.79 4.40 -24.87
CA THR A 421 -7.12 5.68 -25.10
C THR A 421 -5.61 5.60 -24.86
N GLY A 422 -5.14 4.75 -23.94
CA GLY A 422 -3.73 4.59 -23.64
C GLY A 422 -3.00 3.72 -24.65
N GLY A 423 -3.66 2.66 -25.13
CA GLY A 423 -3.14 1.75 -26.16
C GLY A 423 -3.43 2.19 -27.60
N ASN A 424 -4.28 3.21 -27.80
CA ASN A 424 -4.80 3.65 -29.09
C ASN A 424 -5.37 2.49 -29.93
N ALA A 425 -6.23 1.67 -29.31
CA ALA A 425 -6.77 0.46 -29.91
C ALA A 425 -8.24 0.23 -29.56
N TYR A 426 -8.97 -0.42 -30.47
CA TYR A 426 -10.32 -0.91 -30.19
C TYR A 426 -10.26 -2.27 -29.51
N GLY A 427 -11.29 -2.56 -28.71
CA GLY A 427 -11.50 -3.84 -28.07
C GLY A 427 -12.94 -4.03 -27.62
N TYR A 428 -13.17 -5.15 -26.95
CA TYR A 428 -14.46 -5.51 -26.35
C TYR A 428 -14.25 -6.41 -25.14
N PHE A 429 -15.27 -6.50 -24.28
CA PHE A 429 -15.27 -7.44 -23.15
C PHE A 429 -16.07 -8.70 -23.46
N ASP A 430 -15.50 -9.87 -23.18
CA ASP A 430 -16.25 -11.12 -23.06
C ASP A 430 -16.41 -11.47 -21.57
N GLY A 431 -17.52 -11.04 -20.98
CA GLY A 431 -17.68 -11.01 -19.52
C GLY A 431 -16.83 -9.91 -18.90
N LEU A 432 -15.80 -10.28 -18.13
CA LEU A 432 -14.81 -9.37 -17.58
C LEU A 432 -13.45 -9.42 -18.30
N SER A 433 -13.30 -10.30 -19.29
CA SER A 433 -12.04 -10.43 -20.04
C SER A 433 -11.99 -9.41 -21.18
N TRP A 434 -10.94 -8.60 -21.21
CA TRP A 434 -10.66 -7.66 -22.29
C TRP A 434 -10.03 -8.37 -23.49
N ASN A 435 -10.50 -8.04 -24.68
CA ASN A 435 -9.96 -8.53 -25.94
C ASN A 435 -9.70 -7.36 -26.89
N THR A 436 -8.50 -7.29 -27.45
CA THR A 436 -8.14 -6.29 -28.47
C THR A 436 -8.67 -6.70 -29.84
N GLY A 437 -9.17 -5.73 -30.60
CA GLY A 437 -9.75 -5.91 -31.93
C GLY A 437 -11.22 -5.53 -31.99
N PHE A 438 -11.84 -5.70 -33.17
CA PHE A 438 -13.26 -5.43 -33.32
C PHE A 438 -14.12 -6.55 -32.72
N PRO A 439 -15.29 -6.21 -32.16
CA PRO A 439 -16.31 -7.19 -31.76
C PRO A 439 -16.51 -8.29 -32.80
N PRO A 440 -16.66 -9.56 -32.39
CA PRO A 440 -17.07 -10.61 -33.31
C PRO A 440 -18.46 -10.26 -33.87
N GLY A 441 -18.56 -10.13 -35.19
CA GLY A 441 -19.82 -9.78 -35.86
C GLY A 441 -20.97 -10.71 -35.44
N PRO A 442 -22.24 -10.24 -35.51
CA PRO A 442 -23.38 -11.00 -35.03
C PRO A 442 -23.39 -12.38 -35.69
N SER A 443 -23.34 -13.44 -34.87
CA SER A 443 -23.39 -14.80 -35.39
C SER A 443 -24.69 -14.94 -36.18
N LYS A 444 -24.61 -15.08 -37.50
CA LYS A 444 -25.77 -15.45 -38.32
C LYS A 444 -26.29 -16.76 -37.76
N LYS A 445 -27.40 -16.72 -37.01
CA LYS A 445 -28.17 -17.92 -36.67
C LYS A 445 -28.51 -18.57 -38.01
N THR A 446 -27.80 -19.64 -38.35
CA THR A 446 -28.11 -20.48 -39.50
C THR A 446 -29.50 -21.01 -39.27
N LYS A 447 -30.50 -20.43 -39.96
CA LYS A 447 -31.85 -20.97 -40.01
C LYS A 447 -31.73 -22.42 -40.44
N GLY A 448 -32.06 -23.34 -39.52
CA GLY A 448 -32.14 -24.76 -39.81
C GLY A 448 -33.03 -24.96 -41.04
N LYS A 449 -32.49 -25.61 -42.07
CA LYS A 449 -33.27 -26.10 -43.20
C LYS A 449 -34.30 -27.09 -42.64
N SER A 450 -35.54 -26.65 -42.53
CA SER A 450 -36.71 -27.51 -42.47
C SER A 450 -36.73 -28.35 -43.75
N SER A 451 -36.27 -29.60 -43.69
CA SER A 451 -36.45 -30.56 -44.76
C SER A 451 -37.93 -30.97 -44.80
N ARG A 452 -38.68 -30.42 -45.75
CA ARG A 452 -39.90 -31.04 -46.27
C ARG A 452 -39.51 -32.40 -46.84
N LYS A 453 -39.97 -33.49 -46.21
CA LYS A 453 -40.10 -34.80 -46.88
C LYS A 453 -41.50 -34.89 -47.46
N HIS A 454 -41.58 -34.89 -48.78
CA HIS A 454 -42.67 -35.50 -49.54
C HIS A 454 -42.08 -36.73 -50.23
N ALA A 455 -42.57 -37.91 -49.83
CA ALA A 455 -42.78 -39.14 -50.58
C ALA A 455 -43.07 -40.23 -49.54
#